data_AF-A0AAV0L8R1-F1
#
_entry.id   AF-A0AAV0L8R1-F1
#
_cell.length_a   1.000
_cell.length_b   1.000
_cell.length_c   1.000
_cell.angle_alpha   90.00
_cell.angle_beta   90.00
_cell.angle_gamma   90.00
#
_symmetry.space_group_name_H-M   'P 1'
#
loop_
_entity.id
_entity.type
_entity.pdbx_description
1 polymer ?
#
loop_
_entity_poly.entity_id
_entity_poly.type
_entity_poly.pdbx_seq_one_letter_code
_entity_poly.pdbx_strand_id
1 'polypeptide(L)'
;MGGHGHGQACTEMVMPQGASDEESMFPVSAWSFDNSSCDPIYNISPRPHWITTHFGGHKIEQVLRRFGSNIIFFNGLRDPWSGGGVLHNISSTIVAIVAEKGESLF
;
A
#
# COMPACT_ATOMS: atom_id res chain seq x y z
N MET A 1 -19.89 -7.93 -0.47
CA MET A 1 -19.22 -7.03 0.49
C MET A 1 -19.32 -5.62 -0.05
N GLY A 2 -20.11 -4.74 0.56
CA GLY A 2 -20.31 -3.37 0.11
C GLY A 2 -19.98 -2.42 1.25
N GLY A 3 -18.74 -1.93 1.29
CA GLY A 3 -18.29 -0.90 2.23
C GLY A 3 -17.57 0.21 1.47
N HIS A 4 -17.46 1.40 2.05
CA HIS A 4 -16.85 2.58 1.40
C HIS A 4 -15.46 2.33 0.78
N GLY A 5 -14.66 1.42 1.35
CA GLY A 5 -13.34 1.06 0.81
C GLY A 5 -13.36 0.28 -0.50
N HIS A 6 -14.47 -0.39 -0.84
CA HIS A 6 -14.57 -1.19 -2.07
C HIS A 6 -14.52 -0.31 -3.33
N GLY A 7 -15.17 0.86 -3.30
CA GLY A 7 -15.11 1.82 -4.41
C GLY A 7 -13.71 2.40 -4.63
N GLN A 8 -12.95 2.67 -3.55
CA GLN A 8 -11.56 3.13 -3.66
C GLN A 8 -10.63 2.05 -4.25
N ALA A 9 -10.80 0.80 -3.84
CA ALA A 9 -10.05 -0.33 -4.40
C ALA A 9 -10.38 -0.57 -5.90
N CYS A 10 -11.62 -0.28 -6.31
CA CYS A 10 -12.08 -0.35 -7.70
C CYS A 10 -11.72 0.88 -8.56
N THR A 11 -11.01 1.88 -8.01
CA THR A 11 -10.62 3.09 -8.74
C THR A 11 -9.10 3.25 -8.75
N GLU A 12 -8.51 3.62 -7.63
CA GLU A 12 -7.09 4.03 -7.56
C GLU A 12 -6.27 3.17 -6.60
N MET A 13 -6.89 2.63 -5.53
CA MET A 13 -6.22 1.85 -4.49
C MET A 13 -6.11 0.36 -4.87
N VAL A 14 -5.56 0.09 -6.05
CA VAL A 14 -5.30 -1.28 -6.51
C VAL A 14 -4.04 -1.79 -5.81
N MET A 15 -4.22 -2.64 -4.80
CA MET A 15 -3.13 -3.22 -4.00
C MET A 15 -2.99 -4.72 -4.31
N PRO A 16 -1.93 -5.13 -5.02
CA PRO A 16 -1.67 -6.53 -5.31
C PRO A 16 -1.46 -7.35 -4.03
N GLN A 17 -2.20 -8.43 -3.89
CA GLN A 17 -2.11 -9.36 -2.76
C GLN A 17 -2.20 -10.80 -3.26
N GLY A 18 -1.38 -11.66 -2.71
CA GLY A 18 -1.35 -13.09 -3.00
C GLY A 18 -0.64 -13.84 -1.88
N ALA A 19 -0.64 -15.16 -1.99
CA ALA A 19 0.03 -16.05 -1.05
C ALA A 19 0.78 -17.16 -1.79
N SER A 20 1.93 -17.56 -1.25
CA SER A 20 2.69 -18.74 -1.66
C SER A 20 2.75 -19.74 -0.51
N ASP A 21 2.97 -21.01 -0.82
CA ASP A 21 3.20 -22.09 0.13
C ASP A 21 4.62 -22.07 0.73
N GLU A 22 5.57 -21.38 0.09
CA GLU A 22 6.95 -21.23 0.58
C GLU A 22 7.13 -20.08 1.57
N GLU A 23 6.46 -18.94 1.35
CA GLU A 23 6.64 -17.72 2.16
C GLU A 23 5.46 -17.44 3.10
N SER A 24 4.39 -18.23 3.01
CA SER A 24 3.20 -18.06 3.85
C SER A 24 2.59 -19.38 4.29
N MET A 25 1.78 -19.36 5.34
CA MET A 25 1.04 -20.53 5.83
C MET A 25 -0.32 -20.71 5.13
N PHE A 26 -0.61 -19.91 4.11
CA PHE A 26 -1.90 -19.92 3.40
C PHE A 26 -1.82 -20.75 2.11
N PRO A 27 -2.97 -21.28 1.62
CA PRO A 27 -3.03 -21.88 0.30
C PRO A 27 -2.54 -20.90 -0.79
N VAL A 28 -1.88 -21.45 -1.81
CA VAL A 28 -1.37 -20.67 -2.94
C VAL A 28 -2.51 -19.87 -3.58
N SER A 29 -2.30 -18.55 -3.68
CA SER A 29 -3.20 -17.63 -4.37
C SER A 29 -2.38 -16.63 -5.17
N ALA A 30 -2.34 -16.85 -6.49
CA ALA A 30 -1.66 -15.93 -7.39
C ALA A 30 -2.50 -14.67 -7.56
N TRP A 31 -1.86 -13.51 -7.41
CA TRP A 31 -2.51 -12.25 -7.76
C TRP A 31 -2.74 -12.17 -9.26
N SER A 32 -3.95 -11.79 -9.66
CA SER A 32 -4.26 -11.39 -11.04
C SER A 32 -5.13 -10.14 -11.00
N PHE A 33 -4.92 -9.24 -11.96
CA PHE A 33 -5.76 -8.07 -12.09
C PHE A 33 -7.08 -8.48 -12.76
N ASP A 34 -8.14 -8.57 -11.97
CA ASP A 34 -9.50 -8.84 -12.44
C ASP A 34 -10.46 -7.72 -12.00
N ASN A 35 -11.07 -7.06 -12.98
CA ASN A 35 -12.01 -5.96 -12.77
C ASN A 35 -13.48 -6.42 -12.68
N SER A 36 -13.74 -7.72 -12.84
CA SER A 36 -15.10 -8.28 -12.91
C SER A 36 -15.94 -8.01 -11.66
N SER A 37 -15.29 -7.82 -10.50
CA SER A 37 -15.97 -7.50 -9.24
C SER A 37 -16.36 -6.01 -9.12
N CYS A 38 -15.73 -5.13 -9.88
CA CYS A 38 -15.88 -3.68 -9.79
C CYS A 38 -16.80 -3.11 -10.87
N ASP A 39 -16.69 -3.60 -12.11
CA ASP A 39 -17.47 -3.14 -13.26
C ASP A 39 -19.00 -3.19 -13.05
N PRO A 40 -19.61 -4.31 -12.61
CA PRO A 40 -21.07 -4.38 -12.46
C PRO A 40 -21.62 -3.55 -11.28
N ILE A 41 -20.76 -3.18 -10.32
CA ILE A 41 -21.17 -2.45 -9.11
C ILE A 41 -21.06 -0.94 -9.32
N TYR A 42 -19.98 -0.49 -9.95
CA TYR A 42 -19.66 0.94 -10.05
C TYR A 42 -19.64 1.48 -11.47
N ASN A 43 -19.57 0.62 -12.49
CA ASN A 43 -19.39 1.01 -13.89
C ASN A 43 -18.13 1.88 -14.08
N ILE A 44 -17.03 1.47 -13.45
CA ILE A 44 -15.74 2.18 -13.42
C ILE A 44 -14.63 1.22 -13.85
N SER A 45 -13.73 1.70 -14.71
CA SER A 45 -12.45 1.05 -15.00
C SER A 45 -11.37 1.55 -14.02
N PRO A 46 -10.73 0.67 -13.22
CA PRO A 46 -9.66 1.04 -12.31
C PRO A 46 -8.44 1.57 -13.06
N ARG A 47 -7.66 2.41 -12.37
CA ARG A 47 -6.42 3.01 -12.84
C ARG A 47 -5.25 2.50 -11.97
N PRO A 48 -4.76 1.27 -12.21
CA PRO A 48 -3.83 0.59 -11.29
C PRO A 48 -2.49 1.32 -11.10
N HIS A 49 -2.09 2.16 -12.06
CA HIS A 49 -0.84 2.92 -11.99
C HIS A 49 -1.01 4.38 -11.57
N TRP A 50 -2.23 4.81 -11.21
CA TRP A 50 -2.48 6.21 -10.86
C TRP A 50 -1.66 6.66 -9.65
N ILE A 51 -1.73 5.90 -8.55
CA ILE A 51 -1.03 6.18 -7.29
C ILE A 51 0.49 6.13 -7.49
N THR A 52 1.01 5.09 -8.15
CA THR A 52 2.45 4.95 -8.36
C THR A 52 3.02 6.03 -9.28
N THR A 53 2.21 6.54 -10.23
CA THR A 53 2.60 7.66 -11.09
C THR A 53 2.55 8.99 -10.34
N HIS A 54 1.50 9.26 -9.56
CA HIS A 54 1.31 10.55 -8.89
C HIS A 54 2.21 10.76 -7.68
N PHE A 55 2.40 9.70 -6.88
CA PHE A 55 3.11 9.80 -5.60
C PHE A 55 4.53 9.21 -5.64
N GLY A 56 4.98 8.78 -6.82
CA GLY A 56 6.37 8.37 -7.05
C GLY A 56 6.63 6.86 -6.99
N GLY A 57 5.70 6.05 -6.47
CA GLY A 57 5.80 4.59 -6.46
C GLY A 57 7.15 4.11 -5.89
N HIS A 58 7.88 3.30 -6.65
CA HIS A 58 9.23 2.83 -6.24
C HIS A 58 10.28 3.95 -6.09
N LYS A 59 10.00 5.17 -6.57
CA LYS A 59 10.86 6.35 -6.41
C LYS A 59 10.36 7.30 -5.31
N ILE A 60 9.48 6.82 -4.41
CA ILE A 60 8.88 7.63 -3.35
C ILE A 60 9.93 8.36 -2.51
N GLU A 61 11.06 7.73 -2.18
CA GLU A 61 12.14 8.39 -1.45
C GLU A 61 12.69 9.61 -2.19
N GLN A 62 12.91 9.49 -3.51
CA GLN A 62 13.43 10.59 -4.33
C GLN A 62 12.41 11.72 -4.44
N VAL A 63 11.12 11.39 -4.56
CA VAL A 63 10.02 12.35 -4.63
C VAL A 63 9.88 13.08 -3.30
N LEU A 64 9.77 12.34 -2.19
CA LEU A 64 9.63 12.91 -0.85
C LEU A 64 10.85 13.73 -0.44
N ARG A 65 12.07 13.30 -0.80
CA ARG A 65 13.28 14.07 -0.51
C ARG A 65 13.33 15.41 -1.26
N ARG A 66 12.71 15.50 -2.44
CA ARG A 66 12.68 16.73 -3.26
C ARG A 66 11.52 17.65 -2.92
N PHE A 67 10.35 17.09 -2.64
CA PHE A 67 9.09 17.84 -2.57
C PHE A 67 8.33 17.68 -1.25
N GLY A 68 8.70 16.71 -0.41
CA GLY A 68 8.11 16.50 0.90
C GLY A 68 8.85 17.23 2.01
N SER A 69 8.16 17.50 3.11
CA SER A 69 8.74 17.97 4.38
C SER A 69 7.77 17.72 5.52
N ASN A 70 8.28 17.64 6.75
CA ASN A 70 7.50 17.53 7.99
C ASN A 70 6.53 16.33 8.04
N ILE A 71 7.04 15.13 7.74
CA ILE A 71 6.28 13.88 7.75
C ILE A 71 6.93 12.89 8.73
N ILE A 72 6.11 12.23 9.53
CA ILE A 72 6.54 11.11 10.38
C ILE A 72 5.87 9.84 9.83
N PHE A 73 6.68 8.86 9.43
CA PHE A 73 6.21 7.52 9.11
C PHE A 73 6.38 6.63 10.34
N PHE A 74 5.29 6.19 10.95
CA PHE A 74 5.33 5.18 12.01
C PHE A 74 4.97 3.81 11.44
N ASN A 75 5.74 2.78 11.79
CA ASN A 75 5.44 1.40 11.44
C ASN A 75 5.71 0.46 12.62
N GLY A 76 4.74 -0.39 12.94
CA GLY A 76 4.94 -1.54 13.82
C GLY A 76 5.37 -2.76 13.01
N LEU A 77 6.47 -3.44 13.37
CA LEU A 77 7.00 -4.56 12.56
C LEU A 77 6.17 -5.85 12.64
N ARG A 78 5.13 -5.89 13.47
CA ARG A 78 4.15 -6.99 13.48
C ARG A 78 2.93 -6.70 12.62
N ASP A 79 2.77 -5.46 12.16
CA ASP A 79 1.76 -5.09 11.16
C ASP A 79 2.17 -5.63 9.78
N PRO A 80 1.38 -6.49 9.13
CA PRO A 80 1.68 -6.94 7.76
C PRO A 80 1.81 -5.78 6.76
N TRP A 81 1.15 -4.63 7.02
CA TRP A 81 1.26 -3.44 6.18
C TRP A 81 2.62 -2.73 6.28
N SER A 82 3.43 -3.01 7.31
CA SER A 82 4.75 -2.38 7.45
C SER A 82 5.68 -2.70 6.28
N GLY A 83 5.49 -3.85 5.61
CA GLY A 83 6.24 -4.23 4.41
C GLY A 83 6.04 -3.28 3.22
N GLY A 84 4.93 -2.55 3.17
CA GLY A 84 4.66 -1.51 2.16
C GLY A 84 5.01 -0.09 2.61
N GLY A 85 5.47 0.09 3.85
CA GLY A 85 5.73 1.39 4.48
C GLY A 85 7.15 1.92 4.25
N VAL A 86 7.42 3.11 4.81
CA VAL A 86 8.76 3.72 4.88
C VAL A 86 9.37 3.41 6.26
N LEU A 87 10.49 2.68 6.28
CA LEU A 87 11.11 2.17 7.51
C LEU A 87 12.43 2.88 7.90
N HIS A 88 12.83 3.91 7.14
CA HIS A 88 14.04 4.69 7.41
C HIS A 88 13.83 6.18 7.14
N ASN A 89 14.66 7.00 7.78
CA ASN A 89 14.63 8.45 7.58
C ASN A 89 15.00 8.80 6.13
N ILE A 90 14.19 9.65 5.49
CA ILE A 90 14.43 10.16 4.13
C ILE A 90 15.16 11.51 4.19
N SER A 91 14.88 12.34 5.21
CA SER A 91 15.52 13.63 5.44
C SER A 91 15.48 14.02 6.93
N SER A 92 16.00 15.18 7.29
CA SER A 92 15.90 15.71 8.67
C SER A 92 14.48 16.05 9.12
N THR A 93 13.53 16.19 8.17
CA THR A 93 12.11 16.49 8.46
C THR A 93 11.15 15.39 8.02
N ILE A 94 11.68 14.33 7.40
CA ILE A 94 10.91 13.15 6.99
C ILE A 94 11.55 11.94 7.67
N VAL A 95 11.00 11.59 8.82
CA VAL A 95 11.58 10.62 9.74
C VAL A 95 10.70 9.38 9.85
N ALA A 96 11.33 8.22 10.07
CA ALA A 96 10.66 6.96 10.32
C ALA A 96 10.83 6.58 11.80
N ILE A 97 9.73 6.14 12.42
CA ILE A 97 9.70 5.54 13.75
C ILE A 97 9.26 4.09 13.58
N VAL A 98 10.14 3.16 13.92
CA VAL A 98 9.90 1.72 13.76
C VAL A 98 9.79 1.07 15.13
N ALA A 99 8.63 0.48 15.41
CA ALA A 99 8.38 -0.25 16.64
C ALA A 99 8.48 -1.75 16.39
N GLU A 100 9.57 -2.38 16.84
CA GLU A 100 9.86 -3.81 16.58
C GLU A 100 8.74 -4.77 17.04
N LYS A 101 8.06 -4.43 18.13
CA LYS A 101 6.93 -5.20 18.68
C LYS A 101 5.59 -4.51 18.49
N GLY A 102 5.55 -3.42 17.72
CA GLY A 102 4.34 -2.69 17.43
C GLY A 102 3.48 -3.44 16.42
N GLU A 103 2.17 -3.38 16.63
CA GLU A 103 1.14 -3.81 15.67
C GLU A 103 0.72 -2.61 14.82
N SER A 104 -0.38 -2.75 14.07
CA SER A 104 -1.02 -1.65 13.36
C SER A 104 -1.39 -0.51 14.31
N LEU A 105 -1.19 0.73 13.87
CA LEU A 105 -1.88 1.86 14.45
C LEU A 105 -3.33 1.80 13.95
N PHE A 106 -4.27 1.68 14.90
CA PHE A 106 -5.71 1.46 14.74
C PHE A 106 -6.14 0.00 14.58
#